data_AF-A0A7S3WTR9-F1
#
_entry.id   AF-A0A7S3WTR9-F1
#
_cell.length_a   1.000
_cell.length_b   1.000
_cell.length_c   1.000
_cell.angle_alpha   90.00
_cell.angle_beta   90.00
_cell.angle_gamma   90.00
#
_symmetry.space_group_name_H-M   'P 1'
#
loop_
_entity.id
_entity.type
_entity.pdbx_description
1 polymer ?
#
loop_
_entity_poly.entity_id
_entity_poly.type
_entity_poly.pdbx_seq_one_letter_code
_entity_poly.pdbx_strand_id
1 'polypeptide(L)'
;QKAEALASGEAAAAQRAREHVEEMEKMQREFEERKRKAEEEALRQMEELESQVKKATAEEEKHRRTQLDMQKVEEQLTVVMPLVKEANLIAEELGRPQRLETRMKMELAGMSSSSGINVAAAVVQDGVELYEWLPEKLENRVFLMRELLEKFDDEGAEVVDRLTNEEDPWWDPVQVE
;
A
#
# COMPACT_ATOMS: atom_id res chain seq x y z
N GLN A 1 -65.42 24.60 66.13
CA GLN A 1 -64.12 25.25 66.43
C GLN A 1 -62.93 24.26 66.46
N LYS A 2 -62.84 23.26 67.34
CA LYS A 2 -61.69 22.31 67.35
C LYS A 2 -61.66 21.34 66.15
N ALA A 3 -62.83 20.94 65.63
CA ALA A 3 -62.96 20.05 64.47
C ALA A 3 -62.66 20.74 63.11
N GLU A 4 -62.96 22.04 62.98
CA GLU A 4 -62.64 22.83 61.77
C GLU A 4 -61.14 23.12 61.65
N ALA A 5 -60.44 23.31 62.77
CA ALA A 5 -58.99 23.49 62.79
C ALA A 5 -58.22 22.21 62.43
N LEU A 6 -58.73 21.04 62.82
CA LEU A 6 -58.18 19.73 62.43
C LEU A 6 -58.41 19.42 60.95
N ALA A 7 -59.63 19.67 60.43
CA ALA A 7 -59.94 19.50 59.01
C ALA A 7 -59.15 20.46 58.11
N SER A 8 -58.91 21.71 58.57
CA SER A 8 -58.06 22.68 57.86
C SER A 8 -56.57 22.29 57.88
N GLY A 9 -56.09 21.70 58.98
CA GLY A 9 -54.71 21.17 59.08
C GLY A 9 -54.47 19.94 58.20
N GLU A 10 -55.43 19.02 58.13
CA GLU A 10 -55.37 17.84 57.25
C GLU A 10 -55.49 18.22 55.77
N ALA A 11 -56.34 19.19 55.41
CA ALA A 11 -56.41 19.71 54.05
C ALA A 11 -55.11 20.39 53.61
N ALA A 12 -54.47 21.16 54.50
CA ALA A 12 -53.18 21.79 54.24
C ALA A 12 -52.04 20.77 54.12
N ALA A 13 -52.06 19.68 54.91
CA ALA A 13 -51.10 18.59 54.80
C ALA A 13 -51.28 17.79 53.50
N ALA A 14 -52.53 17.51 53.11
CA ALA A 14 -52.85 16.84 51.84
C ALA A 14 -52.46 17.70 50.63
N GLN A 15 -52.60 19.02 50.71
CA GLN A 15 -52.18 19.93 49.66
C GLN A 15 -50.65 19.97 49.50
N ARG A 16 -49.89 20.06 50.61
CA ARG A 16 -48.41 19.97 50.58
C ARG A 16 -47.91 18.62 50.07
N ALA A 17 -48.60 17.52 50.40
CA ALA A 17 -48.25 16.20 49.89
C ALA A 17 -48.48 16.10 48.37
N ARG A 18 -49.56 16.69 47.84
CA ARG A 18 -49.81 16.77 46.39
C ARG A 18 -48.78 17.63 45.67
N GLU A 19 -48.47 18.80 46.21
CA GLU A 19 -47.44 19.70 45.68
C GLU A 19 -46.06 19.02 45.65
N HIS A 20 -45.68 18.30 46.72
CA HIS A 20 -44.44 17.54 46.78
C HIS A 20 -44.41 16.36 45.79
N VAL A 21 -45.54 15.68 45.58
CA VAL A 21 -45.63 14.60 44.56
C VAL A 21 -45.49 15.19 43.15
N GLU A 22 -46.16 16.30 42.85
CA GLU A 22 -46.03 16.99 41.56
C GLU A 22 -44.60 17.51 41.33
N GLU A 23 -43.94 18.03 42.36
CA GLU A 23 -42.55 18.49 42.29
C GLU A 23 -41.57 17.33 42.07
N MET A 24 -41.79 16.19 42.75
CA MET A 24 -41.01 14.96 42.56
C MET A 24 -41.20 14.37 41.16
N GLU A 25 -42.43 14.36 40.62
CA GLU A 25 -42.70 13.92 39.26
C GLU A 25 -42.04 14.83 38.23
N LYS A 26 -42.07 16.15 38.44
CA LYS A 26 -41.40 17.11 37.56
C LYS A 26 -39.88 16.90 37.59
N MET A 27 -39.30 16.71 38.77
CA MET A 27 -37.88 16.44 38.94
C MET A 27 -37.47 15.11 38.30
N GLN A 28 -38.29 14.06 38.40
CA GLN A 28 -38.06 12.78 37.72
C GLN A 28 -38.07 12.93 36.19
N ARG A 29 -39.05 13.66 35.63
CA ARG A 29 -39.11 13.90 34.17
C ARG A 29 -37.91 14.71 33.66
N GLU A 30 -37.50 15.74 34.40
CA GLU A 30 -36.29 16.52 34.06
C GLU A 30 -35.01 15.66 34.12
N PHE A 31 -34.92 14.75 35.09
CA PHE A 31 -33.79 13.83 35.20
C PHE A 31 -33.76 12.82 34.05
N GLU A 32 -34.90 12.22 33.68
CA GLU A 32 -35.01 11.31 32.55
C GLU A 32 -34.70 12.00 31.22
N GLU A 33 -35.17 13.24 31.02
CA GLU A 33 -34.87 14.00 29.81
C GLU A 33 -33.37 14.33 29.70
N ARG A 34 -32.73 14.72 30.81
CA ARG A 34 -31.29 14.96 30.86
C ARG A 34 -30.50 13.67 30.60
N LYS A 35 -30.92 12.56 31.19
CA LYS A 35 -30.32 11.25 30.96
C LYS A 35 -30.41 10.84 29.49
N ARG A 36 -31.59 10.98 28.88
CA ARG A 36 -31.79 10.65 27.45
C ARG A 36 -30.93 11.52 26.53
N LYS A 37 -30.85 12.83 26.79
CA LYS A 37 -29.98 13.74 26.02
C LYS A 37 -28.51 13.36 26.16
N ALA A 38 -28.06 13.06 27.37
CA ALA A 38 -26.68 12.62 27.60
C ALA A 38 -26.36 11.29 26.92
N GLU A 39 -27.29 10.33 26.92
CA GLU A 39 -27.16 9.05 26.20
C GLU A 39 -27.13 9.25 24.67
N GLU A 40 -27.99 10.11 24.12
CA GLU A 40 -28.01 10.45 22.70
C GLU A 40 -26.72 11.16 22.25
N GLU A 41 -26.20 12.09 23.06
CA GLU A 41 -24.92 12.76 22.80
C GLU A 41 -23.74 11.80 22.89
N ALA A 42 -23.73 10.91 23.89
CA ALA A 42 -22.72 9.88 24.03
C ALA A 42 -22.73 8.93 22.82
N LEU A 43 -23.90 8.52 22.34
CA LEU A 43 -24.01 7.65 21.17
C LEU A 43 -23.48 8.32 19.89
N ARG A 44 -23.80 9.62 19.69
CA ARG A 44 -23.26 10.38 18.55
C ARG A 44 -21.74 10.51 18.60
N GLN A 45 -21.19 10.77 19.80
CA GLN A 45 -19.74 10.82 19.99
C GLN A 45 -19.10 9.46 19.71
N MET A 46 -19.73 8.37 20.15
CA MET A 46 -19.24 7.01 19.86
C MET A 46 -19.24 6.72 18.35
N GLU A 47 -20.32 7.03 17.63
CA GLU A 47 -20.40 6.81 16.17
C GLU A 47 -19.36 7.67 15.41
N GLU A 48 -19.16 8.92 15.83
CA GLU A 48 -18.13 9.77 15.23
C GLU A 48 -16.72 9.22 15.47
N LEU A 49 -16.43 8.77 16.70
CA LEU A 49 -15.16 8.14 17.04
C LEU A 49 -14.95 6.84 16.25
N GLU A 50 -15.97 6.00 16.10
CA GLU A 50 -15.89 4.78 15.28
C GLU A 50 -15.59 5.10 13.81
N SER A 51 -16.23 6.12 13.25
CA SER A 51 -15.97 6.59 11.88
C SER A 51 -14.55 7.12 11.72
N GLN A 52 -14.05 7.88 12.70
CA GLN A 52 -12.68 8.38 12.71
C GLN A 52 -11.66 7.24 12.83
N VAL A 53 -11.87 6.28 13.74
CA VAL A 53 -11.02 5.10 13.88
C VAL A 53 -10.98 4.32 12.58
N LYS A 54 -12.14 4.07 11.95
CA LYS A 54 -12.20 3.34 10.68
C LYS A 54 -11.43 4.03 9.54
N LYS A 55 -11.50 5.36 9.46
CA LYS A 55 -10.73 6.13 8.49
C LYS A 55 -9.24 6.07 8.79
N ALA A 56 -8.85 6.29 10.04
CA ALA A 56 -7.46 6.21 10.47
C ALA A 56 -6.84 4.83 10.21
N THR A 57 -7.57 3.74 10.51
CA THR A 57 -7.10 2.38 10.22
C THR A 57 -6.93 2.13 8.72
N ALA A 58 -7.85 2.64 7.89
CA ALA A 58 -7.75 2.47 6.44
C ALA A 58 -6.57 3.28 5.84
N GLU A 59 -6.31 4.47 6.37
CA GLU A 59 -5.17 5.29 5.98
C GLU A 59 -3.84 4.65 6.42
N GLU A 60 -3.78 4.11 7.64
CA GLU A 60 -2.62 3.39 8.16
C GLU A 60 -2.31 2.15 7.32
N GLU A 61 -3.32 1.34 6.98
CA GLU A 61 -3.14 0.17 6.10
C GLU A 61 -2.65 0.55 4.71
N LYS A 62 -3.20 1.63 4.14
CA LYS A 62 -2.73 2.15 2.85
C LYS A 62 -1.27 2.59 2.94
N HIS A 63 -0.91 3.32 3.98
CA HIS A 63 0.46 3.78 4.19
C HIS A 63 1.42 2.60 4.37
N ARG A 64 1.05 1.62 5.20
CA ARG A 64 1.82 0.39 5.40
C ARG A 64 2.04 -0.35 4.07
N ARG A 65 1.01 -0.46 3.24
CA ARG A 65 1.13 -1.10 1.92
C ARG A 65 2.09 -0.36 1.01
N THR A 66 1.97 0.96 0.91
CA THR A 66 2.89 1.78 0.11
C THR A 66 4.35 1.67 0.61
N GLN A 67 4.56 1.59 1.92
CA GLN A 67 5.90 1.36 2.48
C GLN A 67 6.48 0.00 2.06
N LEU A 68 5.69 -1.08 2.13
CA LEU A 68 6.12 -2.41 1.71
C LEU A 68 6.42 -2.46 0.21
N ASP A 69 5.58 -1.82 -0.62
CA ASP A 69 5.80 -1.75 -2.06
C ASP A 69 7.10 -0.97 -2.38
N MET A 70 7.38 0.11 -1.65
CA MET A 70 8.62 0.89 -1.82
C MET A 70 9.86 0.07 -1.40
N GLN A 71 9.80 -0.66 -0.29
CA GLN A 71 10.89 -1.52 0.15
C GLN A 71 11.22 -2.59 -0.89
N LYS A 72 10.20 -3.25 -1.45
CA LYS A 72 10.39 -4.24 -2.51
C LYS A 72 11.08 -3.64 -3.74
N VAL A 73 10.69 -2.43 -4.15
CA VAL A 73 11.33 -1.73 -5.28
C VAL A 73 12.79 -1.42 -4.98
N GLU A 74 13.09 -0.95 -3.77
CA GLU A 74 14.47 -0.65 -3.34
C GLU A 74 15.37 -1.89 -3.36
N GLU A 75 14.85 -3.03 -2.87
CA GLU A 75 15.53 -4.32 -2.93
C GLU A 75 15.84 -4.73 -4.38
N GLN A 76 14.85 -4.62 -5.28
CA GLN A 76 15.04 -4.94 -6.69
C GLN A 76 16.04 -3.98 -7.37
N LEU A 77 15.98 -2.67 -7.08
CA LEU A 77 16.92 -1.68 -7.62
C LEU A 77 18.36 -1.98 -7.21
N THR A 78 18.56 -2.41 -5.96
CA THR A 78 19.88 -2.79 -5.43
C THR A 78 20.52 -3.94 -6.21
N VAL A 79 19.72 -4.82 -6.81
CA VAL A 79 20.20 -5.92 -7.66
C VAL A 79 20.30 -5.51 -9.13
N VAL A 80 19.26 -4.89 -9.68
CA VAL A 80 19.15 -4.61 -11.12
C VAL A 80 20.13 -3.52 -11.56
N MET A 81 20.30 -2.43 -10.81
CA MET A 81 21.15 -1.32 -11.26
C MET A 81 22.62 -1.72 -11.42
N PRO A 82 23.25 -2.46 -10.48
CA PRO A 82 24.61 -2.95 -10.69
C PRO A 82 24.75 -3.88 -11.89
N LEU A 83 23.80 -4.81 -12.08
CA LEU A 83 23.81 -5.75 -13.20
C LEU A 83 23.66 -5.05 -14.55
N VAL A 84 22.78 -4.04 -14.65
CA VAL A 84 22.64 -3.21 -15.85
C VAL A 84 23.94 -2.48 -16.15
N LYS A 85 24.58 -1.91 -15.12
CA LYS A 85 25.86 -1.20 -15.29
C LYS A 85 26.94 -2.16 -15.78
N GLU A 86 27.04 -3.34 -15.20
CA GLU A 86 28.01 -4.37 -15.59
C GLU A 86 27.76 -4.86 -17.02
N ALA A 87 26.53 -5.20 -17.37
CA ALA A 87 26.15 -5.62 -18.72
C ALA A 87 26.56 -4.57 -19.77
N ASN A 88 26.36 -3.28 -19.47
CA ASN A 88 26.75 -2.20 -20.35
C ASN A 88 28.27 -2.07 -20.50
N LEU A 89 29.05 -2.27 -19.42
CA LEU A 89 30.51 -2.27 -19.51
C LEU A 89 31.02 -3.45 -20.36
N ILE A 90 30.43 -4.64 -20.19
CA ILE A 90 30.78 -5.81 -21.02
C ILE A 90 30.39 -5.55 -22.48
N ALA A 91 29.22 -4.97 -22.73
CA ALA A 91 28.79 -4.61 -24.08
C ALA A 91 29.76 -3.63 -24.74
N GLU A 92 30.22 -2.61 -24.01
CA GLU A 92 31.23 -1.64 -24.49
C GLU A 92 32.57 -2.33 -24.83
N GLU A 93 33.05 -3.23 -23.97
CA GLU A 93 34.31 -3.96 -24.19
C GLU A 93 34.24 -4.89 -25.41
N LEU A 94 33.11 -5.58 -25.57
CA LEU A 94 32.85 -6.49 -26.69
C LEU A 94 32.40 -5.77 -27.97
N GLY A 95 32.31 -4.43 -27.97
CA GLY A 95 31.87 -3.65 -29.14
C GLY A 95 30.42 -3.88 -29.55
N ARG A 96 29.55 -4.26 -28.62
CA ARG A 96 28.13 -4.58 -28.86
C ARG A 96 27.28 -3.30 -28.90
N PRO A 97 26.32 -3.18 -29.83
CA PRO A 97 25.50 -1.97 -29.96
C PRO A 97 24.36 -1.86 -28.95
N GLN A 98 24.04 -2.95 -28.23
CA GLN A 98 22.94 -2.97 -27.27
C GLN A 98 23.31 -2.28 -25.96
N ARG A 99 22.36 -1.52 -25.42
CA ARG A 99 22.44 -0.85 -24.11
C ARG A 99 21.29 -1.30 -23.23
N LEU A 100 21.57 -1.59 -21.97
CA LEU A 100 20.56 -1.89 -20.97
C LEU A 100 20.19 -0.64 -20.18
N GLU A 101 18.90 -0.48 -19.91
CA GLU A 101 18.34 0.60 -19.09
C GLU A 101 17.45 0.02 -17.99
N THR A 102 17.59 0.51 -16.76
CA THR A 102 16.69 0.14 -15.66
C THR A 102 15.33 0.82 -15.86
N ARG A 103 14.26 0.02 -15.83
CA ARG A 103 12.87 0.47 -15.98
C ARG A 103 12.03 0.02 -14.78
N MET A 104 11.08 0.86 -14.39
CA MET A 104 10.08 0.54 -13.39
C MET A 104 8.73 0.42 -14.08
N LYS A 105 8.08 -0.74 -13.93
CA LYS A 105 6.73 -0.98 -14.45
C LYS A 105 5.75 -1.11 -13.31
N MET A 106 4.62 -0.43 -13.46
CA MET A 106 3.49 -0.57 -12.55
C MET A 106 2.49 -1.51 -13.19
N GLU A 107 2.28 -2.67 -12.59
CA GLU A 107 1.19 -3.56 -12.96
C GLU A 107 -0.09 -3.01 -12.35
N LEU A 108 -1.03 -2.58 -13.19
CA LEU A 108 -2.34 -2.17 -12.72
C LEU A 108 -3.11 -3.43 -12.30
N ALA A 109 -3.46 -3.48 -11.02
CA ALA A 109 -4.37 -4.48 -10.49
C ALA A 109 -5.66 -4.58 -11.31
N GLY A 110 -5.92 -5.74 -11.92
CA GLY A 110 -7.29 -6.15 -12.20
C GLY A 110 -8.06 -6.37 -10.88
N MET A 111 -9.37 -6.68 -10.95
CA MET A 111 -10.32 -6.75 -9.82
C MET A 111 -9.93 -7.63 -8.60
N SER A 112 -8.77 -8.29 -8.56
CA SER A 112 -8.37 -9.16 -7.44
C SER A 112 -6.87 -9.40 -7.20
N SER A 113 -5.93 -8.75 -7.90
CA SER A 113 -4.49 -8.99 -7.67
C SER A 113 -3.74 -7.71 -7.38
N SER A 114 -2.81 -7.72 -6.42
CA SER A 114 -2.07 -6.55 -5.97
C SER A 114 -1.41 -5.80 -7.12
N SER A 115 -1.64 -4.49 -7.22
CA SER A 115 -0.82 -3.62 -8.07
C SER A 115 0.59 -3.64 -7.50
N GLY A 116 1.55 -4.13 -8.27
CA GLY A 116 2.96 -4.18 -7.88
C GLY A 116 3.77 -3.26 -8.77
N ILE A 117 4.77 -2.61 -8.21
CA ILE A 117 5.84 -1.99 -8.98
C ILE A 117 6.95 -3.03 -9.10
N ASN A 118 7.35 -3.36 -10.32
CA ASN A 118 8.45 -4.26 -10.62
C ASN A 118 9.55 -3.49 -11.35
N VAL A 119 10.81 -3.79 -11.02
CA VAL A 119 11.99 -3.26 -11.70
C VAL A 119 12.50 -4.29 -12.70
N ALA A 120 12.75 -3.85 -13.93
CA ALA A 120 13.26 -4.67 -15.02
C ALA A 120 14.39 -3.96 -15.77
N ALA A 121 15.12 -4.69 -16.60
CA ALA A 121 16.10 -4.15 -17.52
C ALA A 121 15.56 -4.19 -18.95
N ALA A 122 15.42 -3.02 -19.58
CA ALA A 122 15.11 -2.89 -20.99
C ALA A 122 16.40 -2.97 -21.81
N VAL A 123 16.42 -3.86 -22.80
CA VAL A 123 17.51 -3.95 -23.79
C VAL A 123 17.13 -3.04 -24.95
N VAL A 124 17.95 -2.03 -25.19
CA VAL A 124 17.72 -0.99 -26.18
C VAL A 124 18.82 -1.04 -27.23
N GLN A 125 18.44 -0.97 -28.51
CA GLN A 125 19.36 -0.80 -29.62
C GLN A 125 18.85 0.35 -30.49
N ASP A 126 19.73 1.31 -30.81
CA ASP A 126 19.40 2.48 -31.63
C ASP A 126 18.15 3.26 -31.15
N GLY A 127 17.94 3.30 -29.83
CA GLY A 127 16.80 3.97 -29.19
C GLY A 127 15.49 3.18 -29.21
N VAL A 128 15.50 1.93 -29.69
CA VAL A 128 14.35 1.02 -29.70
C VAL A 128 14.50 -0.04 -28.62
N GLU A 129 13.51 -0.17 -27.74
CA GLU A 129 13.41 -1.27 -26.77
C GLU A 129 13.12 -2.57 -27.52
N LEU A 130 14.04 -3.52 -27.45
CA LEU A 130 13.93 -4.84 -28.07
C LEU A 130 13.27 -5.83 -27.10
N TYR A 131 13.78 -5.87 -25.87
CA TYR A 131 13.40 -6.85 -24.86
C TYR A 131 13.30 -6.21 -23.49
N GLU A 132 12.55 -6.86 -22.61
CA GLU A 132 12.57 -6.57 -21.19
C GLU A 132 12.89 -7.84 -20.40
N TRP A 133 13.87 -7.72 -19.50
CA TRP A 133 14.30 -8.80 -18.63
C TRP A 133 13.99 -8.47 -17.18
N LEU A 134 13.21 -9.35 -16.56
CA LEU A 134 13.04 -9.39 -15.11
C LEU A 134 14.39 -9.70 -14.42
N PRO A 135 14.54 -9.39 -13.11
CA PRO A 135 15.81 -9.53 -12.41
C PRO A 135 16.47 -10.91 -12.56
N GLU A 136 15.69 -11.99 -12.47
CA GLU A 136 16.18 -13.37 -12.60
C GLU A 136 16.77 -13.65 -14.00
N LYS A 137 16.13 -13.12 -15.05
CA LYS A 137 16.60 -13.28 -16.42
C LYS A 137 17.84 -12.42 -16.66
N LEU A 138 17.86 -11.20 -16.13
CA LEU A 138 19.01 -10.32 -16.21
C LEU A 138 20.24 -10.96 -15.56
N GLU A 139 20.11 -11.54 -14.38
CA GLU A 139 21.22 -12.21 -13.68
C GLU A 139 21.80 -13.35 -14.51
N ASN A 140 20.95 -14.20 -15.07
CA ASN A 140 21.37 -15.27 -15.97
C ASN A 140 22.05 -14.75 -17.24
N ARG A 141 21.54 -13.66 -17.84
CA ARG A 141 22.17 -13.05 -19.03
C ARG A 141 23.52 -12.43 -18.71
N VAL A 142 23.64 -11.72 -17.58
CA VAL A 142 24.93 -11.15 -17.15
C VAL A 142 25.96 -12.25 -16.86
N PHE A 143 25.55 -13.38 -16.32
CA PHE A 143 26.42 -14.54 -16.17
C PHE A 143 27.00 -14.98 -17.53
N LEU A 144 26.16 -15.15 -18.55
CA LEU A 144 26.61 -15.50 -19.91
C LEU A 144 27.48 -14.41 -20.54
N MET A 145 27.21 -13.14 -20.27
CA MET A 145 28.03 -12.02 -20.72
C MET A 145 29.44 -12.09 -20.12
N ARG A 146 29.57 -12.46 -18.85
CA ARG A 146 30.89 -12.66 -18.18
C ARG A 146 31.66 -13.82 -18.82
N GLU A 147 31.01 -14.95 -19.06
CA GLU A 147 31.66 -16.10 -19.73
C GLU A 147 32.11 -15.76 -21.15
N LEU A 148 31.32 -14.94 -21.87
CA LEU A 148 31.70 -14.48 -23.19
C LEU A 148 32.89 -13.51 -23.13
N LEU A 149 32.91 -12.60 -22.16
CA LEU A 149 34.03 -11.68 -21.97
C LEU A 149 35.33 -12.44 -21.67
N GLU A 150 35.28 -13.45 -20.80
CA GLU A 150 36.44 -14.31 -20.50
C GLU A 150 36.97 -15.00 -21.77
N LYS A 151 36.08 -15.56 -22.60
CA LYS A 151 36.46 -16.16 -23.89
C LYS A 151 37.04 -15.14 -24.86
N PHE A 152 36.49 -13.93 -24.89
CA PHE A 152 37.00 -12.84 -25.72
C PHE A 152 38.42 -12.43 -25.29
N ASP A 153 38.71 -12.39 -23.99
CA ASP A 153 40.04 -12.08 -23.48
C ASP A 153 41.06 -13.18 -23.85
N ASP A 154 40.65 -14.44 -23.85
CA ASP A 154 41.51 -15.59 -24.17
C ASP A 154 41.73 -15.81 -25.67
N GLU A 155 40.67 -15.72 -26.48
CA GLU A 155 40.66 -16.10 -27.90
C GLU A 155 40.58 -14.88 -28.86
N GLY A 156 40.21 -13.71 -28.36
CA GLY A 156 40.06 -12.47 -29.12
C GLY A 156 38.68 -12.26 -29.75
N ALA A 157 38.57 -11.21 -30.58
CA ALA A 157 37.32 -10.75 -31.18
C ALA A 157 36.61 -11.78 -32.08
N GLU A 158 37.33 -12.78 -32.60
CA GLU A 158 36.75 -13.82 -33.45
C GLU A 158 35.67 -14.64 -32.74
N VAL A 159 35.69 -14.72 -31.40
CA VAL A 159 34.64 -15.41 -30.62
C VAL A 159 33.30 -14.74 -30.83
N VAL A 160 33.25 -13.41 -30.75
CA VAL A 160 32.01 -12.63 -30.85
C VAL A 160 31.42 -12.70 -32.25
N ASP A 161 32.27 -12.69 -33.28
CA ASP A 161 31.86 -12.77 -34.69
C ASP A 161 31.26 -14.14 -35.08
N ARG A 162 31.56 -15.19 -34.30
CA ARG A 162 31.11 -16.57 -34.57
C ARG A 162 29.87 -16.99 -33.79
N LEU A 163 29.41 -16.17 -32.85
CA LEU A 163 28.24 -16.49 -32.03
C LEU A 163 27.00 -16.73 -32.88
N THR A 164 26.30 -17.82 -32.60
CA THR A 164 24.92 -17.95 -33.09
C THR A 164 23.97 -17.16 -32.19
N ASN A 165 22.74 -16.95 -32.67
CA ASN A 165 21.71 -16.25 -31.90
C ASN A 165 21.43 -16.94 -30.54
N GLU A 166 21.55 -18.26 -30.47
CA GLU A 166 21.32 -19.04 -29.25
C GLU A 166 22.45 -18.89 -28.23
N GLU A 167 23.66 -18.60 -28.71
CA GLU A 167 24.85 -18.37 -27.88
C GLU A 167 24.99 -16.90 -27.46
N ASP A 168 24.31 -15.99 -28.16
CA ASP A 168 24.34 -14.56 -27.91
C ASP A 168 23.60 -14.19 -26.59
N PRO A 169 24.32 -13.66 -25.59
CA PRO A 169 23.71 -13.24 -24.32
C PRO A 169 22.69 -12.10 -24.47
N TRP A 170 22.76 -11.30 -25.54
CA TRP A 170 21.84 -10.20 -25.82
C TRP A 170 20.62 -10.60 -26.63
N TRP A 171 20.60 -11.81 -27.18
CA TRP A 171 19.50 -12.28 -28.00
C TRP A 171 18.41 -12.96 -27.16
N ASP A 172 17.16 -12.56 -27.39
CA ASP A 172 16.00 -13.15 -26.74
C ASP A 172 14.95 -13.53 -27.80
N PRO A 173 14.65 -14.83 -27.99
CA PRO A 173 13.69 -15.24 -29.00
C PRO A 173 12.28 -14.80 -28.60
N VAL A 174 11.52 -14.26 -29.58
CA VAL A 174 10.09 -14.02 -29.40
C VAL A 174 9.40 -15.38 -29.28
N GLN A 175 8.91 -15.69 -28.08
CA GLN A 175 8.05 -16.85 -27.88
C GLN A 175 6.69 -16.53 -28.52
N VAL A 176 6.40 -17.19 -29.64
CA VAL A 176 5.05 -17.15 -30.21
C VAL A 176 4.19 -18.07 -29.35
N GLU A 177 3.35 -17.48 -28.51
CA GLU A 177 2.28 -18.21 -27.80
C GLU A 177 1.18 -18.69 -28.75
#